data_AF-A0A6A1BNB0-F1
#
_entry.id   AF-A0A6A1BNB0-F1
#
_cell.length_a   1.000
_cell.length_b   1.000
_cell.length_c   1.000
_cell.angle_alpha   90.00
_cell.angle_beta   90.00
_cell.angle_gamma   90.00
#
_symmetry.space_group_name_H-M   'P 1'
#
loop_
_entity.id
_entity.type
_entity.pdbx_description
1 polymer ?
#
loop_
_entity_poly.entity_id
_entity_poly.type
_entity_poly.pdbx_seq_one_letter_code
_entity_poly.pdbx_strand_id
1 'polypeptide(L)'
;PILSSREGTKEAYREYQLALRNFNRQLMLLGKILGLSDRLSSYTARHTWATTAYYCEIHPGIISEAMGHSSITVTETYLKPFQNKKIDEANKRVVNFVRHSISAVIC
;
A
#
# COMPACT_ATOMS: atom_id res chain seq x y z
N PRO A 1 0.33 9.94 19.98
CA PRO A 1 0.94 10.08 21.33
C PRO A 1 2.43 9.80 21.21
N ILE A 2 3.27 10.52 21.96
CA ILE A 2 4.71 10.25 22.04
C ILE A 2 4.91 9.17 23.10
N LEU A 3 5.65 8.11 22.77
CA LEU A 3 5.99 7.04 23.71
C LEU A 3 7.18 7.49 24.56
N SER A 4 7.12 7.24 25.86
CA SER A 4 8.06 7.77 26.86
C SER A 4 8.94 6.69 27.49
N SER A 5 8.48 5.44 27.51
CA SER A 5 9.22 4.33 28.09
C SER A 5 10.45 3.97 27.26
N ARG A 6 11.50 3.47 27.91
CA ARG A 6 12.74 3.03 27.27
C ARG A 6 12.50 1.88 26.29
N GLU A 7 13.03 1.99 25.08
CA GLU A 7 12.91 0.96 24.04
C GLU A 7 13.42 -0.41 24.50
N GLY A 8 12.77 -1.48 24.00
CA GLY A 8 13.08 -2.88 24.34
C GLY A 8 12.53 -3.37 25.68
N THR A 9 11.88 -2.50 26.46
CA THR A 9 11.27 -2.88 27.76
C THR A 9 9.84 -3.39 27.61
N LYS A 10 9.35 -4.15 28.60
CA LYS A 10 7.95 -4.62 28.65
C LYS A 10 6.99 -3.44 28.78
N GLU A 11 7.42 -2.41 29.48
CA GLU A 11 6.71 -1.16 29.73
C GLU A 11 6.49 -0.41 28.41
N ALA A 12 7.54 -0.27 27.59
CA ALA A 12 7.42 0.33 26.26
C ALA A 12 6.48 -0.44 25.34
N TYR A 13 6.54 -1.77 25.35
CA TYR A 13 5.61 -2.59 24.58
C TYR A 13 4.15 -2.37 25.03
N ARG A 14 3.91 -2.32 26.34
CA ARG A 14 2.58 -2.05 26.91
C ARG A 14 2.08 -0.64 26.56
N GLU A 15 2.94 0.37 26.69
CA GLU A 15 2.62 1.76 26.33
C GLU A 15 2.23 1.86 24.85
N TYR A 16 3.03 1.24 23.97
CA TYR A 16 2.73 1.14 22.55
C TYR A 16 1.37 0.49 22.28
N GLN A 17 1.08 -0.66 22.90
CA GLN A 17 -0.19 -1.36 22.70
C GLN A 17 -1.40 -0.50 23.13
N LEU A 18 -1.28 0.21 24.25
CA LEU A 18 -2.34 1.12 24.72
C LEU A 18 -2.53 2.30 23.76
N ALA A 19 -1.44 2.92 23.32
CA ALA A 19 -1.47 3.99 22.33
C ALA A 19 -2.13 3.55 21.02
N LEU A 20 -1.75 2.37 20.51
CA LEU A 20 -2.30 1.79 19.29
C LEU A 20 -3.80 1.48 19.42
N ARG A 21 -4.24 0.90 20.54
CA ARG A 21 -5.66 0.63 20.80
C ARG A 21 -6.48 1.91 20.84
N ASN A 22 -5.98 2.94 21.50
CA ASN A 22 -6.64 4.25 21.55
C ASN A 22 -6.72 4.90 20.16
N PHE A 23 -5.63 4.87 19.41
CA PHE A 23 -5.60 5.38 18.04
C PHE A 23 -6.61 4.66 17.12
N ASN A 24 -6.63 3.33 17.14
CA ASN A 24 -7.59 2.54 16.36
C ASN A 24 -9.04 2.77 16.80
N ARG A 25 -9.29 3.04 18.09
CA ARG A 25 -10.62 3.44 18.57
C ARG A 25 -11.04 4.78 17.97
N GLN A 26 -10.15 5.76 17.94
CA GLN A 26 -10.43 7.08 17.35
C GLN A 26 -10.71 6.95 15.85
N LEU A 27 -9.93 6.16 15.11
CA LEU A 27 -10.18 5.90 13.69
C LEU A 27 -11.54 5.24 13.45
N MET A 28 -11.92 4.26 14.28
CA MET A 28 -13.24 3.62 14.18
C MET A 28 -14.38 4.62 14.41
N LEU A 29 -14.25 5.52 15.41
CA LEU A 29 -15.23 6.57 15.64
C LEU A 29 -15.31 7.55 14.47
N LEU A 30 -14.16 7.94 13.92
CA LEU A 30 -14.08 8.79 12.74
C LEU A 30 -14.79 8.15 11.54
N GLY A 31 -14.56 6.86 11.28
CA GLY A 31 -15.24 6.14 10.20
C GLY A 31 -16.76 6.13 10.36
N LYS A 32 -17.26 6.01 11.59
CA LYS A 32 -18.70 6.12 11.88
C LYS A 32 -19.26 7.52 11.62
N ILE A 33 -18.54 8.56 12.02
CA ILE A 33 -18.93 9.96 11.79
C ILE A 33 -19.01 10.26 10.28
N LEU A 34 -18.07 9.71 9.51
CA LEU A 34 -18.03 9.85 8.06
C LEU A 34 -19.02 8.94 7.32
N GLY A 35 -19.78 8.08 8.02
CA GLY A 35 -20.74 7.16 7.40
C GLY A 35 -20.08 6.06 6.54
N LEU A 36 -18.82 5.71 6.81
CA LEU A 36 -18.14 4.65 6.08
C LEU A 36 -18.70 3.28 6.49
N SER A 37 -18.93 2.41 5.50
CA SER A 37 -19.32 1.02 5.72
C SER A 37 -18.18 0.19 6.32
N ASP A 38 -16.95 0.51 5.95
CA ASP A 38 -15.75 -0.21 6.35
C ASP A 38 -15.13 0.36 7.62
N ARG A 39 -14.55 -0.53 8.43
CA ARG A 39 -13.89 -0.15 9.69
C ARG A 39 -12.49 0.42 9.41
N LEU A 40 -12.27 1.67 9.79
CA LEU A 40 -10.94 2.29 9.75
C LEU A 40 -10.05 1.79 10.90
N SER A 41 -8.78 1.60 10.58
CA SER A 41 -7.70 1.27 11.50
C SER A 41 -6.35 1.76 10.95
N SER A 42 -5.29 1.71 11.76
CA SER A 42 -3.92 1.97 11.30
C SER A 42 -3.50 1.01 10.17
N TYR A 43 -4.03 -0.21 10.17
CA TYR A 43 -3.78 -1.20 9.13
C TYR A 43 -4.44 -0.82 7.80
N THR A 44 -5.63 -0.19 7.85
CA THR A 44 -6.30 0.34 6.67
C THR A 44 -5.42 1.39 5.97
N ALA A 45 -4.88 2.35 6.71
CA ALA A 45 -4.00 3.38 6.15
C ALA A 45 -2.73 2.78 5.54
N ARG A 46 -2.09 1.83 6.23
CA ARG A 46 -0.91 1.10 5.73
C ARG A 46 -1.20 0.39 4.41
N HIS A 47 -2.34 -0.28 4.29
CA HIS A 47 -2.77 -0.94 3.06
C HIS A 47 -3.08 0.03 1.93
N THR A 48 -3.78 1.11 2.23
CA THR A 48 -4.08 2.17 1.26
C THR A 48 -2.78 2.75 0.69
N TRP A 49 -1.79 3.03 1.54
CA TRP A 49 -0.50 3.53 1.07
C TRP A 49 0.21 2.53 0.14
N ALA A 50 0.34 1.27 0.54
CA ALA A 50 1.01 0.23 -0.26
C ALA A 50 0.33 0.03 -1.63
N THR A 51 -1.00 -0.04 -1.63
CA THR A 51 -1.80 -0.17 -2.84
C THR A 51 -1.63 1.04 -3.75
N THR A 52 -1.66 2.26 -3.18
CA THR A 52 -1.49 3.50 -3.94
C THR A 52 -0.09 3.59 -4.55
N ALA A 53 0.95 3.26 -3.77
CA ALA A 53 2.33 3.23 -4.24
C ALA A 53 2.50 2.28 -5.43
N TYR A 54 1.88 1.10 -5.37
CA TYR A 54 1.88 0.15 -6.47
C TYR A 54 1.15 0.68 -7.72
N TYR A 55 0.00 1.34 -7.55
CA TYR A 55 -0.69 1.99 -8.67
C TYR A 55 0.10 3.15 -9.29
N CYS A 56 0.94 3.81 -8.49
CA CYS A 56 1.95 4.78 -8.92
C CYS A 56 3.20 4.13 -9.55
N GLU A 57 3.18 2.82 -9.82
CA GLU A 57 4.26 2.07 -10.48
C GLU A 57 5.58 2.06 -9.69
N ILE A 58 5.49 2.26 -8.37
CA ILE A 58 6.64 2.06 -7.48
C ILE A 58 6.93 0.57 -7.38
N HIS A 59 8.20 0.21 -7.54
CA HIS A 59 8.63 -1.18 -7.49
C HIS A 59 8.24 -1.85 -6.15
N PRO A 60 7.63 -3.05 -6.16
CA PRO A 60 7.17 -3.71 -4.93
C PRO A 60 8.28 -3.94 -3.89
N GLY A 61 9.54 -4.07 -4.33
CA GLY A 61 10.70 -4.13 -3.43
C GLY A 61 10.90 -2.85 -2.60
N ILE A 62 10.72 -1.67 -3.21
CA ILE A 62 10.80 -0.38 -2.51
C ILE A 62 9.64 -0.25 -1.53
N ILE A 63 8.43 -0.64 -1.95
CA ILE A 63 7.24 -0.66 -1.10
C ILE A 63 7.48 -1.57 0.11
N SER A 64 8.04 -2.77 -0.12
CA SER A 64 8.37 -3.75 0.93
C SER A 64 9.35 -3.20 1.96
N GLU A 65 10.43 -2.57 1.50
CA GLU A 65 11.44 -1.97 2.36
C GLU A 65 10.87 -0.80 3.18
N ALA A 66 10.11 0.10 2.54
CA ALA A 66 9.44 1.21 3.22
C ALA A 66 8.44 0.74 4.29
N MET A 67 7.83 -0.42 4.11
CA MET A 67 6.94 -1.04 5.10
C MET A 67 7.68 -1.83 6.18
N GLY A 68 8.98 -2.09 6.02
CA GLY A 68 9.75 -2.95 6.91
C GLY A 68 9.29 -4.42 6.87
N HIS A 69 8.78 -4.88 5.72
CA HIS A 69 8.46 -6.30 5.54
C HIS A 69 9.74 -7.11 5.31
N SER A 70 9.81 -8.29 5.94
CA SER A 70 10.95 -9.22 5.82
C SER A 70 11.08 -9.87 4.44
N SER A 71 10.04 -9.79 3.60
CA SER A 71 10.05 -10.28 2.23
C SER A 71 9.08 -9.50 1.35
N ILE A 72 9.44 -9.33 0.07
CA ILE A 72 8.60 -8.74 -0.97
C ILE A 72 7.28 -9.51 -1.16
N THR A 73 7.29 -10.83 -0.95
CA THR A 73 6.11 -11.70 -1.09
C THR A 73 4.98 -11.31 -0.13
N VAL A 74 5.34 -10.83 1.07
CA VAL A 74 4.38 -10.29 2.04
C VAL A 74 3.69 -9.07 1.43
N THR A 75 4.44 -8.18 0.80
CA THR A 75 3.91 -6.99 0.12
C THR A 75 3.05 -7.37 -1.07
N GLU A 76 3.50 -8.29 -1.93
CA GLU A 76 2.76 -8.76 -3.11
C GLU A 76 1.38 -9.34 -2.77
N THR A 77 1.25 -10.04 -1.64
CA THR A 77 -0.03 -10.60 -1.17
C THR A 77 -1.09 -9.52 -0.91
N TYR A 78 -0.66 -8.29 -0.61
CA TYR A 78 -1.56 -7.17 -0.31
C TYR A 78 -1.83 -6.26 -1.51
N LEU A 79 -1.13 -6.45 -2.62
CA LEU A 79 -1.30 -5.63 -3.81
C LEU A 79 -2.48 -6.16 -4.61
N LYS A 80 -3.55 -5.35 -4.70
CA LYS A 80 -4.62 -5.64 -5.65
C LYS A 80 -4.05 -5.65 -7.07
N PRO A 81 -4.42 -6.64 -7.90
CA PRO A 81 -4.02 -6.65 -9.30
C PRO A 81 -4.39 -5.34 -9.99
N PHE A 82 -3.61 -4.96 -11.00
CA PHE A 82 -3.98 -3.86 -11.87
C PHE A 82 -5.34 -4.15 -12.50
N GLN A 83 -6.22 -3.13 -12.51
CA GLN A 83 -7.50 -3.24 -13.19
C GLN A 83 -7.30 -3.32 -14.71
N ASN A 84 -8.26 -3.92 -15.42
CA ASN A 84 -8.23 -4.12 -16.87
C ASN A 84 -7.77 -2.88 -17.64
N LYS A 85 -8.17 -1.67 -17.20
CA LYS A 85 -7.76 -0.41 -17.82
C LYS A 85 -6.24 -0.22 -17.95
N LYS A 86 -5.47 -0.53 -16.90
CA LYS A 86 -4.00 -0.41 -16.91
C LYS A 86 -3.36 -1.47 -17.81
N ILE A 87 -3.94 -2.68 -17.82
CA ILE A 87 -3.52 -3.76 -18.72
C ILE A 87 -3.76 -3.35 -20.18
N ASP A 88 -4.91 -2.75 -20.48
CA ASP A 88 -5.26 -2.26 -21.81
C ASP A 88 -4.31 -1.16 -22.27
N GLU A 89 -3.94 -0.23 -21.39
CA GLU A 89 -2.95 0.82 -21.68
C GLU A 89 -1.56 0.24 -21.99
N ALA A 90 -1.11 -0.73 -21.20
CA ALA A 90 0.16 -1.42 -21.44
C ALA A 90 0.14 -2.18 -22.78
N ASN A 91 -0.94 -2.93 -23.05
CA ASN A 91 -1.12 -3.65 -24.31
C ASN A 91 -1.11 -2.71 -25.51
N LYS A 92 -1.82 -1.58 -25.44
CA LYS A 92 -1.81 -0.55 -26.51
C LYS A 92 -0.40 -0.04 -26.77
N ARG A 93 0.38 0.22 -25.72
CA ARG A 93 1.76 0.72 -25.84
C ARG A 93 2.66 -0.29 -26.57
N VAL A 94 2.59 -1.57 -26.21
CA VAL A 94 3.37 -2.64 -26.85
C VAL A 94 2.96 -2.83 -28.31
N VAL A 95 1.65 -2.92 -28.59
CA VAL A 95 1.14 -3.08 -29.96
C VAL A 95 1.54 -1.91 -30.83
N ASN A 96 1.42 -0.68 -30.32
CA ASN A 96 1.83 0.51 -31.07
C ASN A 96 3.32 0.49 -31.37
N PHE A 97 4.18 0.17 -30.40
CA PHE A 97 5.62 0.06 -30.61
C PHE A 97 5.95 -0.90 -31.77
N VAL A 98 5.38 -2.12 -31.74
CA VAL A 98 5.60 -3.13 -32.79
C VAL A 98 5.13 -2.63 -34.16
N ARG A 99 3.94 -2.01 -34.26
CA ARG A 99 3.42 -1.50 -35.53
C ARG A 99 4.33 -0.43 -36.15
N HIS A 100 4.83 0.51 -35.33
CA HIS A 100 5.73 1.56 -35.82
C HIS A 100 7.10 0.98 -36.22
N SER A 101 7.63 0.01 -35.47
CA SER A 101 8.88 -0.66 -35.83
C SER A 101 8.77 -1.44 -37.15
N ILE A 102 7.64 -2.09 -37.43
CA ILE A 102 7.42 -2.83 -38.68
C ILE A 102 7.29 -1.85 -39.87
N SER A 103 6.53 -0.76 -39.73
CA SER A 103 6.44 0.25 -40.79
C SER A 103 7.78 0.92 -41.09
N ALA A 104 8.64 1.10 -40.08
CA ALA A 104 9.99 1.66 -40.27
C ALA A 104 11.00 0.70 -40.92
N VAL A 105 10.72 -0.61 -40.93
CA VAL A 105 11.58 -1.64 -41.53
C VAL A 105 11.16 -1.98 -42.97
N ILE A 106 9.91 -1.69 -43.34
CA ILE A 106 9.34 -1.98 -44.67
C ILE A 106 9.43 -0.76 -45.62
N CYS A 107 9.80 0.43 -45.12
CA CYS A 107 10.19 1.58 -45.94
C CYS A 107 11.71 1.62 -46.13
#